data_AF-A0A7S4V3B3-F1
#
_entry.id   AF-A0A7S4V3B3-F1
#
_cell.length_a   1.000
_cell.length_b   1.000
_cell.length_c   1.000
_cell.angle_alpha   90.00
_cell.angle_beta   90.00
_cell.angle_gamma   90.00
#
_symmetry.space_group_name_H-M   'P 1'
#
loop_
_entity.id
_entity.type
_entity.pdbx_description
1 polymer ?
#
loop_
_entity_poly.entity_id
_entity_poly.type
_entity_poly.pdbx_seq_one_letter_code
_entity_poly.pdbx_strand_id
1 'polypeptide(L)'
;WLGGGGAAGGGRAAMPRDRSRSPAPPPGGGGLKLVHITKCAGKALEDWGLRRGCAWGRHWRALREAWSRGLVAPHEGRMKCEPWHVPPRLFRRSPYAGCEAFAVVRDPYERAISEFRCPWKGFRAPAGSSQERKAQRAAATAEQLNDWLQRKLLAGAARPPFRSGHMIPQHLYIL
;
A
#
# COMPACT_ATOMS: atom_id res chain seq x y z
N TRP A 1 45.89 -61.80 -2.17
CA TRP A 1 44.91 -61.81 -3.28
C TRP A 1 43.56 -61.43 -2.71
N LEU A 2 43.06 -60.24 -3.10
CA LEU A 2 41.67 -59.73 -3.07
C LEU A 2 40.87 -59.94 -1.75
N GLY A 3 40.31 -58.95 -1.04
CA GLY A 3 40.00 -57.55 -1.29
C GLY A 3 38.91 -57.11 -0.30
N GLY A 4 38.80 -55.79 -0.03
CA GLY A 4 37.65 -55.12 0.63
C GLY A 4 37.63 -55.22 2.17
N GLY A 5 37.64 -54.16 2.98
CA GLY A 5 37.21 -52.78 2.78
C GLY A 5 35.84 -52.55 3.45
N GLY A 6 35.81 -51.95 4.64
CA GLY A 6 34.55 -51.59 5.33
C GLY A 6 34.79 -50.84 6.64
N ALA A 7 34.85 -49.52 6.56
CA ALA A 7 35.18 -48.59 7.63
C ALA A 7 34.06 -48.40 8.67
N ALA A 8 34.47 -48.15 9.92
CA ALA A 8 33.64 -47.70 11.02
C ALA A 8 33.11 -46.27 10.75
N GLY A 9 31.78 -46.11 10.68
CA GLY A 9 31.10 -44.83 10.53
C GLY A 9 30.40 -44.42 11.82
N GLY A 10 31.07 -43.60 12.62
CA GLY A 10 30.51 -42.94 13.80
C GLY A 10 29.40 -41.95 13.43
N GLY A 11 28.43 -41.81 14.34
CA GLY A 11 27.23 -41.01 14.16
C GLY A 11 27.49 -39.55 13.82
N ARG A 12 26.63 -38.98 12.97
CA ARG A 12 26.49 -37.53 12.81
C ARG A 12 25.05 -37.13 13.07
N ALA A 13 24.88 -36.42 14.19
CA ALA A 13 23.69 -35.66 14.51
C ALA A 13 23.38 -34.66 13.38
N ALA A 14 22.08 -34.49 13.09
CA ALA A 14 21.60 -33.50 12.15
C ALA A 14 21.97 -32.09 12.63
N MET A 15 22.67 -31.33 11.79
CA MET A 15 22.96 -29.92 12.00
C MET A 15 21.66 -29.10 11.98
N PRO A 16 21.43 -28.18 12.93
CA PRO A 16 20.32 -27.25 12.83
C PRO A 16 20.55 -26.28 11.67
N ARG A 17 19.52 -26.08 10.84
CA ARG A 17 19.53 -25.03 9.81
C ARG A 17 19.52 -23.67 10.48
N ASP A 18 20.65 -22.98 10.42
CA ASP A 18 20.76 -21.57 10.78
C ASP A 18 19.81 -20.74 9.91
N ARG A 19 18.80 -20.13 10.53
CA ARG A 19 17.87 -19.17 9.89
C ARG A 19 18.28 -17.72 10.16
N SER A 20 19.50 -17.48 10.65
CA SER A 20 19.94 -16.14 10.99
C SER A 20 20.63 -15.45 9.82
N ARG A 21 20.17 -14.22 9.56
CA ARG A 21 20.75 -13.16 8.72
C ARG A 21 20.52 -13.24 7.20
N SER A 22 19.44 -12.58 6.79
CA SER A 22 19.45 -11.84 5.53
C SER A 22 20.58 -10.80 5.57
N PRO A 23 21.38 -10.64 4.49
CA PRO A 23 22.43 -9.63 4.46
C PRO A 23 21.82 -8.23 4.59
N ALA A 24 22.53 -7.36 5.32
CA ALA A 24 22.16 -5.96 5.46
C ALA A 24 22.23 -5.26 4.09
N PRO A 25 21.29 -4.35 3.78
CA PRO A 25 21.30 -3.61 2.51
C PRO A 25 22.55 -2.71 2.41
N PRO A 26 23.11 -2.54 1.19
CA PRO A 26 24.27 -1.68 0.97
C PRO A 26 23.95 -0.20 1.27
N PRO A 27 24.98 0.62 1.56
CA PRO A 27 24.79 2.00 2.00
C PRO A 27 24.56 2.96 0.83
N GLY A 28 23.56 3.85 1.00
CA GLY A 28 23.27 5.01 0.16
C GLY A 28 21.86 4.99 -0.46
N GLY A 29 20.82 5.61 0.08
CA GLY A 29 20.64 6.35 1.33
C GLY A 29 19.14 6.43 1.61
N GLY A 30 18.49 5.27 1.72
CA GLY A 30 17.05 5.14 1.96
C GLY A 30 16.54 3.85 1.33
N GLY A 31 16.62 2.72 2.04
CA GLY A 31 16.24 1.41 1.47
C GLY A 31 14.84 1.41 0.83
N LEU A 32 14.61 0.52 -0.13
CA LEU A 32 13.40 0.41 -0.96
C LEU A 32 12.09 0.75 -0.22
N LYS A 33 11.25 1.63 -0.79
CA LYS A 33 9.97 2.11 -0.22
C LYS A 33 8.80 1.96 -1.18
N LEU A 34 7.68 1.47 -0.64
CA LEU A 34 6.40 1.42 -1.37
C LEU A 34 5.69 2.77 -1.32
N VAL A 35 5.34 3.30 -2.49
CA VAL A 35 4.34 4.38 -2.65
C VAL A 35 2.95 3.74 -2.70
N HIS A 36 2.17 3.91 -1.64
CA HIS A 36 0.86 3.25 -1.50
C HIS A 36 -0.25 4.01 -2.24
N ILE A 37 -0.54 3.55 -3.46
CA ILE A 37 -1.72 3.99 -4.22
C ILE A 37 -2.97 3.24 -3.72
N THR A 38 -3.97 3.98 -3.27
CA THR A 38 -5.24 3.41 -2.79
C THR A 38 -5.83 2.46 -3.82
N LYS A 39 -6.24 1.27 -3.35
CA LYS A 39 -6.81 0.16 -4.13
C LYS A 39 -5.85 -0.56 -5.10
N CYS A 40 -4.53 -0.39 -4.93
CA CYS A 40 -3.51 -1.08 -5.72
C CYS A 40 -2.65 -2.02 -4.85
N ALA A 41 -3.32 -2.99 -4.18
CA ALA A 41 -2.68 -4.02 -3.33
C ALA A 41 -1.83 -3.53 -2.13
N GLY A 42 -1.86 -2.23 -1.79
CA GLY A 42 -0.97 -1.66 -0.77
C GLY A 42 -1.01 -2.37 0.59
N LYS A 43 -2.19 -2.74 1.11
CA LYS A 43 -2.29 -3.50 2.38
C LYS A 43 -1.48 -4.80 2.35
N ALA A 44 -1.60 -5.57 1.26
CA ALA A 44 -0.96 -6.88 1.12
C ALA A 44 0.57 -6.74 1.05
N LEU A 45 1.06 -5.73 0.32
CA LEU A 45 2.49 -5.42 0.21
C LEU A 45 3.07 -4.89 1.52
N GLU A 46 2.35 -4.01 2.22
CA GLU A 46 2.74 -3.55 3.56
C GLU A 46 2.86 -4.70 4.56
N ASP A 47 1.88 -5.63 4.55
CA ASP A 47 1.89 -6.83 5.39
C ASP A 47 3.05 -7.76 5.04
N TRP A 48 3.28 -7.99 3.75
CA TRP A 48 4.37 -8.84 3.27
C TRP A 48 5.74 -8.23 3.60
N GLY A 49 5.92 -6.93 3.35
CA GLY A 49 7.14 -6.20 3.64
C GLY A 49 7.48 -6.25 5.12
N LEU A 50 6.49 -6.02 5.99
CA LEU A 50 6.69 -6.09 7.44
C LEU A 50 7.21 -7.46 7.88
N ARG A 51 6.65 -8.55 7.35
CA ARG A 51 7.13 -9.93 7.64
C ARG A 51 8.55 -10.20 7.14
N ARG A 52 9.09 -9.37 6.26
CA ARG A 52 10.46 -9.44 5.72
C ARG A 52 11.39 -8.39 6.32
N GLY A 53 10.94 -7.64 7.34
CA GLY A 53 11.73 -6.58 7.97
C GLY A 53 11.72 -5.25 7.19
N CYS A 54 10.89 -5.12 6.16
CA CYS A 54 10.74 -3.89 5.38
C CYS A 54 9.55 -3.07 5.90
N ALA A 55 9.83 -1.94 6.56
CA ALA A 55 8.81 -1.00 6.99
C ALA A 55 8.37 -0.08 5.83
N TRP A 56 7.15 -0.31 5.32
CA TRP A 56 6.53 0.41 4.22
C TRP A 56 5.17 1.01 4.62
N GLY A 57 4.74 2.03 3.88
CA GLY A 57 3.40 2.63 4.00
C GLY A 57 2.98 2.85 5.45
N ARG A 58 1.88 2.23 5.91
CA ARG A 58 1.38 2.38 7.29
C ARG A 58 2.35 1.99 8.40
N HIS A 59 3.35 1.16 8.10
CA HIS A 59 4.38 0.72 9.05
C HIS A 59 5.64 1.59 9.02
N TRP A 60 5.71 2.58 8.11
CA TRP A 60 6.87 3.46 7.97
C TRP A 60 6.64 4.81 8.66
N ARG A 61 7.32 5.02 9.80
CA ARG A 61 7.15 6.22 10.65
C ARG A 61 7.42 7.55 9.93
N ALA A 62 8.36 7.58 8.99
CA ALA A 62 8.72 8.80 8.26
C ALA A 62 7.55 9.42 7.48
N LEU A 63 6.55 8.63 7.07
CA LEU A 63 5.33 9.18 6.43
C LEU A 63 4.50 10.02 7.40
N ARG A 64 4.42 9.61 8.68
CA ARG A 64 3.71 10.38 9.71
C ARG A 64 4.47 11.66 10.07
N GLU A 65 5.80 11.59 10.12
CA GLU A 65 6.67 12.74 10.33
C GLU A 65 6.62 13.74 9.16
N ALA A 66 6.56 13.25 7.91
CA ALA A 66 6.37 14.12 6.76
C ALA A 66 4.98 14.76 6.75
N TRP A 67 3.95 14.01 7.17
CA TRP A 67 2.59 14.53 7.29
C TRP A 67 2.47 15.65 8.33
N SER A 68 3.14 15.53 9.48
CA SER A 68 3.11 16.57 10.52
C SER A 68 3.77 17.88 10.07
N ARG A 69 4.67 17.82 9.08
CA ARG A 69 5.27 19.00 8.44
C ARG A 69 4.34 19.67 7.43
N GLY A 70 3.22 19.03 7.09
CA GLY A 70 2.18 19.58 6.23
C GLY A 70 2.34 19.24 4.74
N LEU A 71 1.29 19.59 4.01
CA LEU A 71 1.19 19.44 2.56
C LEU A 71 1.38 20.79 1.86
N VAL A 72 1.71 20.75 0.58
CA VAL A 72 1.76 21.96 -0.26
C VAL A 72 0.36 22.51 -0.50
N ALA A 73 0.24 23.82 -0.74
CA ALA A 73 -1.01 24.42 -1.20
C ALA A 73 -1.48 23.75 -2.52
N PRO A 74 -2.79 23.61 -2.76
CA PRO A 74 -3.93 24.01 -1.90
C PRO A 74 -4.37 22.90 -0.91
N HIS A 75 -3.52 21.91 -0.60
CA HIS A 75 -3.90 20.71 0.16
C HIS A 75 -3.68 20.82 1.68
N GLU A 76 -2.94 21.84 2.12
CA GLU A 76 -2.64 22.09 3.54
C GLU A 76 -3.91 22.12 4.40
N GLY A 77 -3.98 21.23 5.40
CA GLY A 77 -5.12 21.10 6.31
C GLY A 77 -6.42 20.59 5.68
N ARG A 78 -6.47 20.29 4.37
CA ARG A 78 -7.71 19.92 3.66
C ARG A 78 -7.89 18.41 3.46
N MET A 79 -6.79 17.66 3.49
CA MET A 79 -6.79 16.24 3.18
C MET A 79 -7.10 15.40 4.43
N LYS A 80 -8.23 14.68 4.41
CA LYS A 80 -8.71 13.83 5.52
C LYS A 80 -8.46 12.35 5.20
N CYS A 81 -7.19 11.94 5.21
CA CYS A 81 -6.80 10.55 5.02
C CYS A 81 -5.52 10.22 5.76
N GLU A 82 -5.13 8.95 5.69
CA GLU A 82 -3.89 8.46 6.25
C GLU A 82 -2.68 8.85 5.37
N PRO A 83 -1.51 9.15 5.96
CA PRO A 83 -0.36 9.70 5.23
C PRO A 83 0.16 8.84 4.08
N TRP A 84 0.06 7.51 4.19
CA TRP A 84 0.54 6.61 3.14
C TRP A 84 -0.31 6.68 1.87
N HIS A 85 -1.53 7.21 1.93
CA HIS A 85 -2.41 7.41 0.76
C HIS A 85 -2.21 8.77 0.08
N VAL A 86 -1.12 9.47 0.37
CA VAL A 86 -0.85 10.82 -0.14
C VAL A 86 0.20 10.73 -1.24
N PRO A 87 -0.04 11.30 -2.43
CA PRO A 87 0.98 11.36 -3.46
C PRO A 87 2.25 12.06 -2.95
N PRO A 88 3.46 11.53 -3.22
CA PRO A 88 4.70 12.08 -2.68
C PRO A 88 4.91 13.58 -2.97
N ARG A 89 4.49 14.02 -4.16
CA ARG A 89 4.59 15.42 -4.62
C ARG A 89 3.72 16.41 -3.81
N LEU A 90 2.75 15.91 -3.02
CA LEU A 90 1.91 16.78 -2.20
C LEU A 90 2.50 17.08 -0.82
N PHE A 91 3.52 16.34 -0.38
CA PHE A 91 4.22 16.68 0.87
C PHE A 91 5.12 17.91 0.66
N ARG A 92 5.20 18.80 1.66
CA ARG A 92 6.16 19.93 1.61
C ARG A 92 7.61 19.44 1.48
N ARG A 93 7.91 18.29 2.10
CA ARG A 93 9.15 17.54 1.90
C ARG A 93 8.80 16.09 1.67
N SER A 94 9.11 15.57 0.49
CA SER A 94 8.80 14.18 0.16
C SER A 94 9.48 13.23 1.16
N PRO A 95 8.73 12.32 1.81
CA PRO A 95 9.33 11.31 2.68
C PRO A 95 10.20 10.31 1.92
N TYR A 96 10.01 10.23 0.59
CA TYR A 96 10.75 9.33 -0.30
C TYR A 96 12.06 9.93 -0.83
N ALA A 97 12.41 11.17 -0.46
CA ALA A 97 13.66 11.78 -0.89
C ALA A 97 14.87 10.94 -0.41
N GLY A 98 15.76 10.59 -1.35
CA GLY A 98 16.91 9.72 -1.10
C GLY A 98 16.60 8.22 -1.04
N CYS A 99 15.33 7.82 -1.16
CA CYS A 99 14.95 6.42 -1.19
C CYS A 99 14.77 5.90 -2.62
N GLU A 100 15.05 4.60 -2.82
CA GLU A 100 14.49 3.88 -3.96
C GLU A 100 13.00 3.66 -3.70
N ALA A 101 12.15 4.08 -4.64
CA ALA A 101 10.70 3.97 -4.50
C ALA A 101 10.12 3.11 -5.60
N PHE A 102 9.11 2.30 -5.25
CA PHE A 102 8.31 1.57 -6.22
C PHE A 102 6.83 1.74 -5.92
N ALA A 103 6.00 1.57 -6.94
CA ALA A 103 4.55 1.59 -6.84
C ALA A 103 3.99 0.39 -7.61
N VAL A 104 2.84 -0.11 -7.15
CA VAL A 104 2.01 -1.02 -7.94
C VAL A 104 0.82 -0.21 -8.43
N VAL A 105 0.60 -0.25 -9.74
CA VAL A 105 -0.56 0.37 -10.40
C VAL A 105 -1.57 -0.69 -10.76
N ARG A 106 -2.79 -0.26 -11.05
CA ARG A 106 -3.88 -1.13 -11.49
C ARG A 106 -4.57 -0.54 -12.72
N ASP A 107 -5.17 -1.39 -13.53
CA ASP A 107 -6.12 -0.95 -14.55
C ASP A 107 -7.12 0.08 -13.95
N PRO A 108 -7.33 1.24 -14.59
CA PRO A 108 -8.18 2.29 -14.04
C PRO A 108 -9.63 1.85 -13.77
N TYR A 109 -10.21 0.99 -14.62
CA TYR A 109 -11.58 0.51 -14.47
C TYR A 109 -11.68 -0.46 -13.29
N GLU A 110 -10.75 -1.40 -13.19
CA GLU A 110 -10.73 -2.30 -12.04
C GLU A 110 -10.50 -1.57 -10.72
N ARG A 111 -9.63 -0.55 -10.73
CA ARG A 111 -9.42 0.31 -9.57
C ARG A 111 -10.71 1.04 -9.19
N ALA A 112 -11.45 1.58 -10.16
CA ALA A 112 -12.73 2.26 -9.94
C ALA A 112 -13.77 1.31 -9.32
N ILE A 113 -13.87 0.07 -9.80
CA ILE A 113 -14.72 -0.97 -9.21
C ILE A 113 -14.29 -1.25 -7.75
N SER A 114 -12.99 -1.34 -7.49
CA SER A 114 -12.47 -1.57 -6.14
C SER A 114 -12.74 -0.41 -5.18
N GLU A 115 -12.72 0.83 -5.68
CA GLU A 115 -13.12 2.04 -4.94
C GLU A 115 -14.61 2.00 -4.60
N PHE A 116 -15.46 1.72 -5.59
CA PHE A 116 -16.91 1.56 -5.40
C PHE A 116 -17.23 0.49 -4.35
N ARG A 117 -16.55 -0.66 -4.43
CA ARG A 117 -16.70 -1.77 -3.47
C ARG A 117 -15.90 -1.56 -2.18
N CYS A 118 -15.31 -0.40 -1.91
CA CYS A 118 -14.60 -0.17 -0.65
C CYS A 118 -15.58 -0.05 0.53
N PRO A 119 -15.44 -0.83 1.62
CA PRO A 119 -16.36 -0.76 2.77
C PRO A 119 -16.22 0.53 3.59
N TRP A 120 -15.13 1.28 3.42
CA TRP A 120 -14.80 2.46 4.21
C TRP A 120 -15.19 3.77 3.53
N LYS A 121 -15.07 3.85 2.19
CA LYS A 121 -15.27 5.08 1.42
C LYS A 121 -16.08 4.91 0.12
N GLY A 122 -16.46 3.67 -0.22
CA GLY A 122 -17.20 3.32 -1.43
C GLY A 122 -18.70 3.59 -1.36
N PHE A 123 -19.47 2.92 -2.21
CA PHE A 123 -20.93 2.98 -2.20
C PHE A 123 -21.50 2.50 -0.87
N ARG A 124 -22.47 3.24 -0.30
CA ARG A 124 -23.08 2.97 1.03
C ARG A 124 -22.07 2.80 2.17
N ALA A 125 -20.88 3.38 2.05
CA ALA A 125 -19.87 3.37 3.11
C ALA A 125 -20.10 4.52 4.13
N PRO A 126 -19.62 4.39 5.39
CA PRO A 126 -19.00 3.19 5.95
C PRO A 126 -20.03 2.08 6.17
N ALA A 127 -19.67 0.85 5.79
CA ALA A 127 -20.55 -0.30 6.00
C ALA A 127 -20.55 -0.74 7.48
N GLY A 128 -19.39 -0.67 8.16
CA GLY A 128 -19.28 -1.00 9.59
C GLY A 128 -19.90 -2.36 9.94
N SER A 129 -20.69 -2.40 11.00
CA SER A 129 -21.50 -3.55 11.41
C SER A 129 -22.88 -3.64 10.71
N SER A 130 -23.29 -2.62 9.94
CA SER A 130 -24.62 -2.58 9.29
C SER A 130 -24.75 -3.69 8.24
N GLN A 131 -25.62 -4.66 8.52
CA GLN A 131 -25.92 -5.75 7.59
C GLN A 131 -26.65 -5.25 6.35
N GLU A 132 -27.53 -4.26 6.50
CA GLU A 132 -28.24 -3.62 5.39
C GLU A 132 -27.26 -2.98 4.39
N ARG A 133 -26.33 -2.14 4.86
CA ARG A 133 -25.32 -1.52 3.97
C ARG A 133 -24.41 -2.55 3.31
N LYS A 134 -24.09 -3.65 3.99
CA LYS A 134 -23.34 -4.77 3.42
C LYS A 134 -24.14 -5.46 2.31
N ALA A 135 -25.41 -5.77 2.55
CA ALA A 135 -26.31 -6.39 1.58
C ALA A 135 -26.50 -5.49 0.35
N GLN A 136 -26.76 -4.20 0.54
CA GLN A 136 -26.87 -3.22 -0.56
C GLN A 136 -25.59 -3.13 -1.40
N ARG A 137 -24.41 -3.21 -0.78
CA ARG A 137 -23.13 -3.24 -1.50
C ARG A 137 -22.88 -4.54 -2.25
N ALA A 138 -23.36 -5.66 -1.73
CA ALA A 138 -23.25 -6.96 -2.39
C ALA A 138 -24.14 -7.00 -3.63
N ALA A 139 -25.40 -6.59 -3.48
CA ALA A 139 -26.42 -6.51 -4.54
C ALA A 139 -26.28 -5.33 -5.50
N ALA A 140 -25.17 -4.57 -5.41
CA ALA A 140 -25.00 -3.36 -6.20
C ALA A 140 -24.89 -3.64 -7.70
N THR A 141 -25.61 -2.85 -8.51
CA THR A 141 -25.71 -3.00 -9.97
C THR A 141 -24.64 -2.20 -10.73
N ALA A 142 -24.50 -2.46 -12.03
CA ALA A 142 -23.64 -1.68 -12.92
C ALA A 142 -24.12 -0.24 -13.07
N GLU A 143 -25.43 -0.01 -13.12
CA GLU A 143 -26.02 1.33 -13.13
C GLU A 143 -25.63 2.13 -11.88
N GLN A 144 -25.77 1.52 -10.69
CA GLN A 144 -25.37 2.17 -9.44
C GLN A 144 -23.87 2.46 -9.36
N LEU A 145 -23.03 1.60 -9.96
CA LEU A 145 -21.60 1.85 -10.12
C LEU A 145 -21.36 3.10 -10.99
N ASN A 146 -21.97 3.15 -12.17
CA ASN A 146 -21.81 4.25 -13.11
C ASN A 146 -22.25 5.57 -12.48
N ASP A 147 -23.44 5.57 -11.89
CA ASP A 147 -24.00 6.70 -11.14
C ASP A 147 -23.09 7.19 -10.03
N TRP A 148 -22.57 6.27 -9.21
CA TRP A 148 -21.68 6.62 -8.11
C TRP A 148 -20.37 7.20 -8.62
N LEU A 149 -19.77 6.61 -9.66
CA LEU A 149 -18.54 7.10 -10.27
C LEU A 149 -18.72 8.50 -10.86
N GLN A 150 -19.77 8.71 -11.67
CA GLN A 150 -20.07 10.01 -12.26
C GLN A 150 -20.26 11.07 -11.17
N ARG A 151 -21.07 10.80 -10.14
CA ARG A 151 -21.24 11.74 -9.01
C ARG A 151 -19.91 12.07 -8.32
N LYS A 152 -19.04 11.08 -8.09
CA LYS A 152 -17.72 11.32 -7.47
C LYS A 152 -16.83 12.20 -8.34
N LEU A 153 -16.78 11.92 -9.65
CA LEU A 153 -15.94 12.66 -10.58
C LEU A 153 -16.44 14.10 -10.79
N LEU A 154 -17.75 14.28 -10.96
CA LEU A 154 -18.39 15.59 -11.12
C LEU A 154 -18.29 16.45 -9.85
N ALA A 155 -18.39 15.83 -8.67
CA ALA A 155 -18.16 16.50 -7.39
C ALA A 155 -16.67 16.80 -7.11
N GLY A 156 -15.78 16.51 -8.06
CA GLY A 156 -14.36 16.88 -7.98
C GLY A 156 -13.50 15.97 -7.10
N ALA A 157 -13.94 14.74 -6.79
CA ALA A 157 -13.14 13.82 -5.95
C ALA A 157 -11.77 13.48 -6.57
N ALA A 158 -11.66 13.58 -7.90
CA ALA A 158 -10.43 13.35 -8.66
C ALA A 158 -9.74 14.66 -9.10
N ARG A 159 -10.09 15.81 -8.52
CA ARG A 159 -9.50 17.13 -8.81
C ARG A 159 -8.94 17.79 -7.55
N PRO A 160 -7.89 18.61 -7.65
CA PRO A 160 -7.40 19.40 -6.52
C PRO A 160 -8.41 20.48 -6.11
N PRO A 161 -8.47 20.88 -4.83
CA PRO A 161 -7.76 20.27 -3.71
C PRO A 161 -8.33 18.89 -3.35
N PHE A 162 -7.49 17.87 -3.31
CA PHE A 162 -7.89 16.54 -2.87
C PHE A 162 -8.22 16.56 -1.38
N ARG A 163 -9.39 16.01 -1.02
CA ARG A 163 -9.88 15.94 0.38
C ARG A 163 -9.74 14.55 1.00
N SER A 164 -9.32 13.56 0.21
CA SER A 164 -9.23 12.15 0.57
C SER A 164 -8.13 11.48 -0.25
N GLY A 165 -7.52 10.42 0.27
CA GLY A 165 -6.57 9.57 -0.47
C GLY A 165 -7.25 8.62 -1.47
N HIS A 166 -8.59 8.61 -1.54
CA HIS A 166 -9.37 7.84 -2.50
C HIS A 166 -9.65 8.68 -3.75
N MET A 167 -9.79 8.02 -4.91
CA MET A 167 -10.08 8.65 -6.21
C MET A 167 -9.01 9.59 -6.78
N ILE A 168 -7.87 9.77 -6.12
CA ILE A 168 -6.73 10.52 -6.68
C ILE A 168 -6.20 9.79 -7.92
N PRO A 169 -5.91 10.48 -9.04
CA PRO A 169 -5.28 9.90 -10.22
C PRO A 169 -3.95 9.20 -9.91
N GLN A 170 -3.76 7.98 -10.42
CA GLN A 170 -2.58 7.15 -10.10
C GLN A 170 -1.26 7.78 -10.57
N HIS A 171 -1.28 8.49 -11.71
CA HIS A 171 -0.07 9.11 -12.26
C HIS A 171 0.54 10.17 -11.33
N LEU A 172 -0.23 10.74 -10.39
CA LEU A 172 0.28 11.70 -9.41
C LEU A 172 1.20 11.06 -8.35
N TYR A 173 1.13 9.74 -8.20
CA TYR A 173 1.97 8.99 -7.26
C TYR A 173 3.30 8.56 -7.86
N ILE A 174 3.43 8.59 -9.19
CA ILE A 174 4.65 8.21 -9.87
C ILE A 174 5.63 9.39 -9.76
N LEU A 175 6.82 9.09 -9.22
CA LEU A 175 7.86 10.07 -8.93
C LEU A 175 8.52 10.56 -10.21
#